data_AF-A0A061PAU9-F1
#
_entry.id   AF-A0A061PAU9-F1
#
_cell.length_a   1.000
_cell.length_b   1.000
_cell.length_c   1.000
_cell.angle_alpha   90.00
_cell.angle_beta   90.00
_cell.angle_gamma   90.00
#
_symmetry.space_group_name_H-M   'P 1'
#
loop_
_entity.id
_entity.type
_entity.pdbx_description
1 polymer ?
#
loop_
_entity_poly.entity_id
_entity_poly.type
_entity_poly.pdbx_seq_one_letter_code
_entity_poly.pdbx_strand_id
1 'polypeptide(L)'
;MADNLSEPFEKSAMTQEDQRKNREEQRIQYIAFAFMIVLTLLAFIAVGADLLPAAFAVSFIIVLAVIQMFLQLYYFMHLREKDHGWANTFMVTGLFLVIPTIVALMLLIGVVKY
;
A
#
# COMPACT_ATOMS: atom_id res chain seq x y z
N MET A 1 36.08 18.15 32.05
CA MET A 1 35.47 17.66 30.78
C MET A 1 34.65 16.40 31.08
N ALA A 2 33.65 16.54 31.96
CA ALA A 2 32.77 15.43 32.39
C ALA A 2 31.37 15.92 32.83
N ASP A 3 31.07 17.23 32.75
CA ASP A 3 29.83 17.83 33.27
C ASP A 3 28.68 17.86 32.26
N ASN A 4 28.85 17.21 31.11
CA ASN A 4 27.86 17.15 30.04
C ASN A 4 27.52 15.69 29.67
N LEU A 5 27.67 14.76 30.64
CA LEU A 5 27.26 13.36 30.56
C LEU A 5 26.02 13.05 31.42
N SER A 6 25.48 14.06 32.11
CA SER A 6 24.30 13.94 32.99
C SER A 6 23.06 14.63 32.44
N GLU A 7 23.07 15.11 31.19
CA GLU A 7 21.81 15.40 30.53
C GLU A 7 21.07 14.06 30.39
N PRO A 8 19.91 13.90 31.07
CA PRO A 8 19.17 12.68 30.98
C PRO A 8 18.83 12.44 29.51
N PHE A 9 18.72 11.16 29.13
CA PHE A 9 18.07 10.70 27.91
C PHE A 9 16.57 11.11 27.84
N GLU A 10 16.18 12.21 28.48
CA GLU A 10 14.86 12.82 28.54
C GLU A 10 14.34 13.20 27.16
N LYS A 11 15.25 13.53 26.23
CA LYS A 11 14.93 13.73 24.80
C LYS A 11 14.94 12.43 23.97
N SER A 12 14.94 11.27 24.61
CA SER A 12 14.75 9.93 24.01
C SER A 12 13.51 9.21 24.55
N ALA A 13 12.78 9.81 25.50
CA ALA A 13 11.45 9.37 25.86
C ALA A 13 10.46 10.04 24.87
N MET A 14 9.97 9.27 23.90
CA MET A 14 8.86 9.62 23.00
C MET A 14 7.83 10.48 23.75
N THR A 15 7.78 11.77 23.44
CA THR A 15 7.04 12.77 24.23
C THR A 15 5.55 12.45 24.14
N GLN A 16 4.75 12.80 25.15
CA GLN A 16 3.31 12.49 25.15
C GLN A 16 2.57 13.00 23.89
N GLU A 17 3.11 14.03 23.23
CA GLU A 17 2.65 14.53 21.93
C GLU A 17 2.95 13.57 20.77
N ASP A 18 4.14 12.95 20.73
CA ASP A 18 4.50 11.94 19.73
C ASP A 18 3.62 10.69 19.86
N GLN A 19 3.29 10.30 21.10
CA GLN A 19 2.36 9.18 21.33
C GLN A 19 0.94 9.49 20.86
N ARG A 20 0.52 10.76 20.91
CA ARG A 20 -0.80 11.19 20.41
C ARG A 20 -0.82 11.14 18.88
N LYS A 21 0.23 11.66 18.22
CA LYS A 21 0.39 11.64 16.77
C LYS A 21 0.41 10.21 16.20
N ASN A 22 1.22 9.33 16.79
CA ASN A 22 1.28 7.92 16.36
C ASN A 22 -0.08 7.21 16.49
N ARG A 23 -0.89 7.53 17.51
CA ARG A 23 -2.23 6.94 17.67
C ARG A 23 -3.21 7.43 16.60
N GLU A 24 -3.09 8.69 16.16
CA GLU A 24 -3.92 9.25 15.10
C GLU A 24 -3.55 8.66 13.73
N GLU A 25 -2.25 8.53 13.46
CA GLU A 25 -1.71 7.87 12.26
C GLU A 25 -2.17 6.40 12.17
N GLN A 26 -2.06 5.65 13.27
CA GLN A 26 -2.52 4.27 13.31
C GLN A 26 -4.02 4.12 13.06
N ARG A 27 -4.85 5.02 13.62
CA ARG A 27 -6.30 5.00 13.38
C ARG A 27 -6.64 5.12 11.90
N ILE A 28 -5.92 5.97 11.17
CA ILE A 28 -6.16 6.19 9.75
C ILE A 28 -5.73 4.98 8.93
N GLN A 29 -4.63 4.35 9.30
CA GLN A 29 -4.20 3.09 8.68
C GLN A 29 -5.24 1.98 8.90
N TYR A 30 -5.81 1.85 10.10
CA TYR A 30 -6.86 0.88 10.37
C TYR A 30 -8.15 1.15 9.58
N ILE A 31 -8.55 2.42 9.42
CA ILE A 31 -9.72 2.79 8.60
C ILE A 31 -9.48 2.45 7.13
N ALA A 32 -8.30 2.76 6.60
CA ALA A 32 -7.93 2.43 5.24
C ALA A 32 -7.88 0.90 5.01
N PHE A 33 -7.33 0.16 5.97
CA PHE A 33 -7.29 -1.30 5.92
C PHE A 33 -8.70 -1.91 5.92
N ALA A 34 -9.60 -1.42 6.78
CA ALA A 34 -11.00 -1.84 6.78
C ALA A 34 -11.69 -1.53 5.45
N PHE A 35 -11.42 -0.37 4.85
CA PHE A 35 -11.97 0.02 3.55
C PHE A 35 -11.50 -0.90 2.41
N MET A 36 -10.23 -1.34 2.41
CA MET A 36 -9.73 -2.33 1.45
C MET A 36 -10.47 -3.66 1.57
N ILE A 37 -10.65 -4.17 2.79
CA ILE A 37 -11.38 -5.42 3.03
C ILE A 37 -12.81 -5.32 2.47
N VAL A 38 -13.52 -4.22 2.74
CA VAL A 38 -14.88 -4.01 2.22
C VAL A 38 -14.91 -4.05 0.69
N LEU A 39 -13.99 -3.36 0.02
CA LEU A 39 -13.93 -3.35 -1.44
C LEU A 39 -13.60 -4.73 -2.03
N THR A 40 -12.71 -5.49 -1.39
CA THR A 40 -12.41 -6.87 -1.85
C THR A 40 -13.61 -7.79 -1.67
N LEU A 41 -14.33 -7.68 -0.55
CA LEU A 41 -15.57 -8.43 -0.33
C LEU A 41 -16.65 -8.06 -1.37
N LEU A 42 -16.78 -6.79 -1.72
CA LEU A 42 -17.68 -6.34 -2.79
C LEU A 42 -17.30 -6.97 -4.14
N ALA A 43 -16.01 -7.06 -4.48
CA ALA A 43 -15.56 -7.74 -5.68
C ALA A 43 -15.92 -9.24 -5.66
N PHE A 44 -15.70 -9.93 -4.54
CA PHE A 44 -16.05 -11.35 -4.41
C PHE A 44 -17.55 -11.59 -4.49
N ILE A 45 -18.37 -10.76 -3.87
CA ILE A 45 -19.83 -10.88 -3.93
C ILE A 45 -20.32 -10.61 -5.35
N ALA A 46 -19.79 -9.57 -6.02
CA ALA A 46 -20.18 -9.22 -7.38
C ALA A 46 -19.92 -10.36 -8.39
N VAL A 47 -18.90 -11.17 -8.15
CA VAL A 47 -18.52 -12.30 -9.02
C VAL A 47 -19.19 -13.59 -8.57
N GLY A 48 -19.21 -13.86 -7.27
CA GLY A 48 -19.75 -15.09 -6.68
C GLY A 48 -21.28 -15.19 -6.74
N ALA A 49 -21.97 -14.06 -6.83
CA ALA A 49 -23.43 -14.03 -7.02
C ALA A 49 -23.87 -14.23 -8.48
N ASP A 50 -22.91 -14.35 -9.43
CA ASP A 50 -23.15 -14.50 -10.88
C ASP A 50 -24.14 -13.45 -11.44
N LEU A 51 -24.14 -12.26 -10.82
CA LEU A 51 -25.08 -11.17 -11.12
C LEU A 51 -24.86 -10.59 -12.53
N LEU A 52 -23.70 -10.89 -13.13
CA LEU A 52 -23.22 -10.33 -14.38
C LEU A 52 -22.58 -11.46 -15.23
N PRO A 53 -22.72 -11.43 -16.57
CA PRO A 53 -22.05 -12.39 -17.44
C PRO A 53 -20.55 -12.43 -17.18
N ALA A 54 -19.95 -13.62 -17.17
CA ALA A 54 -18.54 -13.84 -16.83
C ALA A 54 -17.57 -12.88 -17.56
N ALA A 55 -17.82 -12.57 -18.83
CA ALA A 55 -17.03 -11.62 -19.60
C ALA A 55 -17.03 -10.19 -19.00
N PHE A 56 -18.19 -9.74 -18.50
CA PHE A 56 -18.33 -8.43 -17.87
C PHE A 56 -17.79 -8.44 -16.43
N ALA A 57 -18.01 -9.52 -15.69
CA ALA A 57 -17.46 -9.71 -14.35
C ALA A 57 -15.92 -9.62 -14.35
N VAL A 58 -15.23 -10.26 -15.31
CA VAL A 58 -13.77 -10.21 -15.41
C VAL A 58 -13.25 -8.79 -15.61
N SER A 59 -13.83 -8.01 -16.53
CA SER A 59 -13.42 -6.61 -16.72
C SER A 59 -13.67 -5.76 -15.49
N PHE A 60 -14.80 -5.96 -14.81
CA PHE A 60 -15.13 -5.24 -13.57
C PHE A 60 -14.14 -5.53 -12.43
N ILE A 61 -13.75 -6.79 -12.23
CA ILE A 61 -12.75 -7.18 -11.22
C ILE A 61 -11.39 -6.55 -11.53
N ILE A 62 -10.95 -6.56 -12.79
CA ILE A 62 -9.64 -5.99 -13.14
C ILE A 62 -9.59 -4.49 -12.81
N VAL A 63 -10.66 -3.74 -13.12
CA VAL A 63 -10.75 -2.33 -12.75
C VAL A 63 -10.71 -2.16 -11.23
N LEU A 64 -11.49 -2.95 -10.49
CA LEU A 64 -11.44 -2.94 -9.03
C LEU A 64 -10.06 -3.31 -8.47
N ALA A 65 -9.38 -4.29 -9.07
CA ALA A 65 -8.05 -4.74 -8.66
C ALA A 65 -6.99 -3.66 -8.89
N VAL A 66 -7.08 -2.90 -9.98
CA VAL A 66 -6.22 -1.74 -10.23
C VAL A 66 -6.47 -0.64 -9.19
N ILE A 67 -7.75 -0.33 -8.90
CA ILE A 67 -8.10 0.61 -7.83
C ILE A 67 -7.56 0.12 -6.48
N GLN A 68 -7.70 -1.16 -6.16
CA GLN A 68 -7.14 -1.78 -4.96
C GLN A 68 -5.62 -1.63 -4.91
N MET A 69 -4.92 -1.90 -6.01
CA MET A 69 -3.47 -1.73 -6.09
C MET A 69 -3.06 -0.29 -5.75
N PHE A 70 -3.72 0.72 -6.33
CA PHE A 70 -3.41 2.12 -6.02
C PHE A 70 -3.78 2.53 -4.59
N LEU A 71 -4.92 2.07 -4.06
CA LEU A 71 -5.32 2.36 -2.68
C LEU A 71 -4.37 1.72 -1.67
N GLN A 72 -3.98 0.47 -1.89
CA GLN A 72 -2.98 -0.21 -1.08
C GLN A 72 -1.68 0.59 -1.09
N LEU A 73 -1.22 0.95 -2.28
CA LEU A 73 -0.03 1.77 -2.47
C LEU A 73 -0.11 3.15 -1.80
N TYR A 74 -1.25 3.86 -1.87
CA TYR A 74 -1.42 5.20 -1.31
C TYR A 74 -1.57 5.22 0.23
N TYR A 75 -2.20 4.20 0.82
CA TYR A 75 -2.48 4.17 2.26
C TYR A 75 -1.42 3.42 3.07
N PHE A 76 -0.82 2.37 2.52
CA PHE A 76 0.29 1.67 3.18
C PHE A 76 1.56 2.52 3.18
N MET A 77 1.66 3.43 2.21
CA MET A 77 2.74 4.38 2.08
C MET A 77 2.22 5.74 2.53
N HIS A 78 2.52 6.11 3.78
CA HIS A 78 2.13 7.36 4.45
C HIS A 78 2.55 8.63 3.64
N LEU A 79 1.91 8.92 2.51
CA LEU A 79 2.14 10.12 1.68
C LEU A 79 1.63 11.40 2.34
N ARG A 80 1.19 11.30 3.60
CA ARG A 80 0.68 12.42 4.39
C ARG A 80 1.71 13.00 5.35
N GLU A 81 2.84 12.33 5.62
CA GLU A 81 4.01 12.98 6.20
C GLU A 81 4.89 13.56 5.08
N LYS A 82 5.04 14.88 5.16
CA LYS A 82 5.44 15.82 4.11
C LYS A 82 6.93 15.78 3.73
N ASP A 83 7.74 14.79 4.11
CA ASP A 83 9.20 14.98 4.11
C ASP A 83 10.08 13.86 3.53
N HIS A 84 9.57 12.74 3.01
CA HIS A 84 10.45 11.66 2.52
C HIS A 84 10.25 11.29 1.05
N GLY A 85 10.91 12.05 0.16
CA GLY A 85 11.04 11.78 -1.27
C GLY A 85 11.63 10.40 -1.62
N TRP A 86 12.25 9.72 -0.64
CA TRP A 86 12.71 8.33 -0.76
C TRP A 86 11.59 7.34 -1.01
N ALA A 87 10.44 7.53 -0.35
CA ALA A 87 9.30 6.65 -0.53
C ALA A 87 8.79 6.79 -1.98
N ASN A 88 8.51 8.01 -2.43
CA ASN A 88 8.02 8.26 -3.79
C ASN A 88 9.01 7.75 -4.85
N THR A 89 10.32 7.91 -4.60
CA THR A 89 11.37 7.35 -5.47
C THR A 89 11.31 5.83 -5.53
N PHE A 90 11.21 5.14 -4.38
CA PHE A 90 11.06 3.68 -4.34
C PHE A 90 9.80 3.17 -5.06
N MET A 91 8.74 3.97 -5.03
CA MET A 91 7.50 3.64 -5.72
C MET A 91 7.64 3.71 -7.24
N VAL A 92 8.25 4.80 -7.73
CA VAL A 92 8.49 5.00 -9.16
C VAL A 92 9.46 3.95 -9.67
N THR A 93 10.52 3.61 -8.91
CA THR A 93 11.43 2.52 -9.29
C THR A 93 10.74 1.16 -9.24
N GLY A 94 9.89 0.89 -8.25
CA GLY A 94 9.07 -0.32 -8.19
C GLY A 94 8.17 -0.47 -9.42
N LEU A 95 7.46 0.59 -9.81
CA LEU A 95 6.62 0.60 -11.01
C LEU A 95 7.46 0.40 -12.28
N PHE A 96 8.64 1.04 -12.35
CA PHE A 96 9.58 0.87 -13.45
C PHE A 96 10.14 -0.55 -13.54
N LEU A 97 10.30 -1.27 -12.43
CA LEU A 97 10.76 -2.66 -12.39
C LEU A 97 9.65 -3.66 -12.72
N VAL A 98 8.40 -3.36 -12.35
CA VAL A 98 7.24 -4.24 -12.63
C VAL A 98 7.04 -4.43 -14.13
N ILE A 99 7.14 -3.37 -14.93
CA ILE A 99 6.93 -3.42 -16.38
C ILE A 99 7.86 -4.43 -17.09
N PRO A 100 9.21 -4.33 -17.00
CA PRO A 100 10.11 -5.29 -17.61
C PRO A 100 9.99 -6.68 -17.00
N THR A 101 9.63 -6.80 -15.71
CA THR A 101 9.41 -8.11 -15.07
C THR A 101 8.19 -8.82 -15.67
N ILE A 102 7.07 -8.11 -15.85
CA ILE A 102 5.86 -8.67 -16.48
C ILE A 102 6.16 -9.05 -17.94
N VAL A 103 6.87 -8.19 -18.68
CA VAL A 103 7.27 -8.49 -20.07
C VAL A 103 8.18 -9.71 -20.13
N ALA A 104 9.18 -9.81 -19.26
CA ALA A 104 10.08 -10.95 -19.18
C ALA A 104 9.34 -12.25 -18.82
N LEU A 105 8.40 -12.20 -17.87
CA LEU A 105 7.57 -13.35 -17.50
C LEU A 105 6.63 -13.77 -18.62
N MET A 106 6.00 -12.82 -19.31
CA MET A 106 5.16 -13.12 -20.48
C MET A 106 5.99 -13.74 -21.61
N LEU A 107 7.20 -13.22 -21.87
CA LEU A 107 8.11 -13.81 -22.84
C LEU A 107 8.57 -15.20 -22.42
N LEU A 108 8.94 -15.41 -21.15
CA LEU A 108 9.40 -16.70 -20.66
C LEU A 108 8.28 -17.75 -20.69
N ILE A 109 7.07 -17.42 -20.23
CA ILE A 109 5.92 -18.33 -20.32
C ILE A 109 5.54 -18.56 -21.79
N GLY A 110 5.60 -17.54 -22.64
CA GLY A 110 5.37 -17.66 -24.08
C GLY A 110 6.39 -18.55 -24.79
N VAL A 111 7.66 -18.50 -24.38
CA VAL A 111 8.75 -19.35 -24.88
C VAL A 111 8.63 -20.78 -24.35
N VAL A 112 8.10 -20.99 -23.14
CA VAL A 112 7.92 -22.32 -22.55
C VAL A 112 6.62 -23.00 -23.02
N LYS A 113 5.65 -22.25 -23.54
CA LYS A 113 4.34 -22.76 -23.98
C LYS A 113 4.28 -23.10 -25.49
N TYR A 114 5.41 -23.09 -26.19
CA TYR A 114 5.54 -23.58 -27.57
C TYR A 114 6.73 -24.52 -27.72
#